data_AF-A0A9X3CTM8-F1
#
_entry.id   AF-A0A9X3CTM8-F1
#
_cell.length_a   1.000
_cell.length_b   1.000
_cell.length_c   1.000
_cell.angle_alpha   90.00
_cell.angle_beta   90.00
_cell.angle_gamma   90.00
#
_symmetry.space_group_name_H-M   'P 1'
#
loop_
_entity.id
_entity.type
_entity.pdbx_description
1 polymer ?
#
loop_
_entity_poly.entity_id
_entity_poly.type
_entity_poly.pdbx_seq_one_letter_code
_entity_poly.pdbx_strand_id
1 'polypeptide(L)'
;NVMFAIKSNTNFAVRAICNEEGVGGDCFGPGEVEATHYAGADPKTIALNGTVKPELAIRKAIEYGYAVHLDSYEEIEIVERIAREVKPTEKVRIAVRLKVIPEDFFNDFEPDAYPFPNFIGAMKWIKFGLLKEEAKKIVNRVKEIDVFEFYGFHTHLGR
;
A
#
# COMPACT_ATOMS: atom_id res chain seq x y z
N ASN A 1 -7.15 -8.33 -11.73
CA ASN A 1 -6.19 -8.72 -10.68
C ASN A 1 -6.86 -8.50 -9.33
N VAL A 2 -6.87 -9.51 -8.46
CA VAL A 2 -7.45 -9.44 -7.11
C VAL A 2 -6.29 -9.59 -6.12
N MET A 3 -6.22 -8.70 -5.12
CA MET A 3 -5.24 -8.76 -4.04
C MET A 3 -5.99 -9.07 -2.74
N PHE A 4 -5.77 -10.26 -2.17
CA PHE A 4 -6.45 -10.66 -0.95
C PHE A 4 -5.89 -9.90 0.26
N ALA A 5 -6.75 -9.25 1.03
CA ALA A 5 -6.34 -8.57 2.26
C ALA A 5 -6.10 -9.61 3.37
N ILE A 6 -4.83 -9.92 3.65
CA ILE A 6 -4.46 -11.06 4.51
C ILE A 6 -4.93 -10.88 5.94
N LYS A 7 -4.99 -9.63 6.41
CA LYS A 7 -5.59 -9.27 7.70
C LYS A 7 -7.04 -9.75 7.88
N SER A 8 -7.77 -10.07 6.80
CA SER A 8 -9.13 -10.61 6.89
C SER A 8 -9.16 -12.08 7.30
N ASN A 9 -8.13 -12.86 6.93
CA ASN A 9 -7.95 -14.24 7.35
C ASN A 9 -6.50 -14.68 7.12
N THR A 10 -5.77 -14.94 8.21
CA THR A 10 -4.34 -15.31 8.17
C THR A 10 -4.10 -16.82 8.04
N ASN A 11 -5.15 -17.61 7.85
CA ASN A 11 -5.03 -19.06 7.72
C ASN A 11 -4.33 -19.47 6.41
N PHE A 12 -3.28 -20.28 6.53
CA PHE A 12 -2.48 -20.73 5.38
C PHE A 12 -3.27 -21.56 4.36
N ALA A 13 -4.26 -22.35 4.78
CA ALA A 13 -5.07 -23.12 3.85
C ALA A 13 -5.96 -22.22 2.98
N VAL A 14 -6.56 -21.19 3.59
CA VAL A 14 -7.31 -20.17 2.83
C VAL A 14 -6.39 -19.44 1.86
N ARG A 15 -5.19 -19.07 2.32
CA ARG A 15 -4.20 -18.42 1.46
C ARG A 15 -3.75 -19.30 0.29
N ALA A 16 -3.57 -20.61 0.51
CA ALA A 16 -3.22 -21.58 -0.53
C ALA A 16 -4.31 -21.65 -1.60
N ILE A 17 -5.59 -21.75 -1.20
CA ILE A 17 -6.73 -21.72 -2.13
C ILE A 17 -6.72 -20.41 -2.93
N CYS A 18 -6.56 -19.26 -2.28
CA CYS A 18 -6.42 -17.98 -3.00
C CYS A 18 -5.28 -18.01 -4.03
N ASN A 19 -4.17 -18.66 -3.70
CA ASN A 19 -3.04 -18.77 -4.61
C ASN A 19 -3.34 -19.60 -5.85
N GLU A 20 -4.00 -20.74 -5.67
CA GLU A 20 -4.43 -21.63 -6.76
C GLU A 20 -5.37 -20.91 -7.74
N GLU A 21 -6.20 -19.98 -7.23
CA GLU A 21 -7.08 -19.12 -8.02
C GLU A 21 -6.37 -17.89 -8.63
N GLY A 22 -5.04 -17.78 -8.48
CA GLY A 22 -4.25 -16.68 -9.03
C GLY A 22 -4.43 -15.35 -8.30
N VAL A 23 -4.88 -15.37 -7.05
CA VAL A 23 -5.06 -14.18 -6.21
C VAL A 23 -3.73 -13.80 -5.55
N GLY A 24 -3.40 -12.52 -5.66
CA GLY A 24 -2.23 -11.92 -5.02
C GLY A 24 -2.47 -11.53 -3.56
N GLY A 25 -1.76 -10.50 -3.08
CA GLY A 25 -1.79 -10.13 -1.66
C GLY A 25 -1.77 -8.62 -1.41
N ASP A 26 -2.61 -8.16 -0.50
CA ASP A 26 -2.53 -6.86 0.15
C ASP A 26 -1.95 -7.06 1.56
N CYS A 27 -0.66 -6.74 1.71
CA CYS A 27 0.14 -7.01 2.90
C CYS A 27 0.40 -5.72 3.70
N PHE A 28 0.43 -5.80 5.03
CA PHE A 28 0.70 -4.69 5.95
C PHE A 28 1.94 -4.91 6.83
N GLY A 29 2.45 -6.13 6.91
CA GLY A 29 3.54 -6.48 7.80
C GLY A 29 4.38 -7.66 7.32
N PRO A 30 5.51 -7.94 8.00
CA PRO A 30 6.48 -8.94 7.54
C PRO A 30 5.89 -10.35 7.48
N GLY A 31 5.05 -10.74 8.45
CA GLY A 31 4.40 -12.05 8.44
C GLY A 31 3.44 -12.24 7.26
N GLU A 32 2.73 -11.18 6.85
CA GLU A 32 1.84 -11.23 5.68
C GLU A 32 2.64 -11.30 4.38
N VAL A 33 3.73 -10.54 4.27
CA VAL A 33 4.67 -10.59 3.13
C VAL A 33 5.23 -12.01 2.96
N GLU A 34 5.76 -12.60 4.03
CA GLU A 34 6.33 -13.96 4.02
C GLU A 34 5.26 -15.01 3.70
N ALA A 35 4.10 -14.96 4.35
CA ALA A 35 3.00 -15.90 4.08
C ALA A 35 2.53 -15.83 2.62
N THR A 36 2.47 -14.64 2.03
CA THR A 36 2.10 -14.47 0.63
C THR A 36 3.14 -15.03 -0.32
N HIS A 37 4.41 -14.82 0.01
CA HIS A 37 5.55 -15.31 -0.76
C HIS A 37 5.59 -16.83 -0.77
N TYR A 38 5.58 -17.47 0.40
CA TYR A 38 5.67 -18.93 0.51
C TYR A 38 4.45 -19.65 -0.03
N ALA A 39 3.28 -19.00 -0.05
CA ALA A 39 2.12 -19.54 -0.74
C ALA A 39 2.29 -19.60 -2.26
N GLY A 40 3.28 -18.90 -2.83
CA GLY A 40 3.62 -18.96 -4.25
C GLY A 40 2.84 -17.98 -5.14
N ALA A 41 2.41 -16.83 -4.62
CA ALA A 41 1.74 -15.84 -5.48
C ALA A 41 2.73 -15.14 -6.39
N ASP A 42 2.24 -14.76 -7.57
CA ASP A 42 2.98 -13.90 -8.48
C ASP A 42 3.34 -12.58 -7.78
N PRO A 43 4.63 -12.26 -7.60
CA PRO A 43 5.09 -10.99 -7.04
C PRO A 43 4.47 -9.76 -7.69
N LYS A 44 4.11 -9.84 -8.97
CA LYS A 44 3.48 -8.72 -9.69
C LYS A 44 2.08 -8.39 -9.18
N THR A 45 1.46 -9.31 -8.48
CA THR A 45 0.11 -9.21 -7.92
C THR A 45 0.08 -8.89 -6.43
N ILE A 46 1.21 -8.50 -5.83
CA ILE A 46 1.32 -8.26 -4.39
C ILE A 46 1.76 -6.81 -4.12
N ALA A 47 1.16 -6.20 -3.10
CA ALA A 47 1.51 -4.87 -2.60
C ALA A 47 1.72 -4.85 -1.08
N LEU A 48 2.73 -4.09 -0.64
CA LEU A 48 2.93 -3.71 0.74
C LEU A 48 2.30 -2.34 1.01
N ASN A 49 1.24 -2.33 1.81
CA ASN A 49 0.52 -1.17 2.31
C ASN A 49 0.86 -0.88 3.80
N GLY A 50 0.29 0.19 4.34
CA GLY A 50 0.38 0.55 5.76
C GLY A 50 0.96 1.96 5.98
N THR A 51 0.54 2.62 7.06
CA THR A 51 1.01 3.99 7.41
C THR A 51 2.37 4.01 8.08
N VAL A 52 2.78 2.90 8.68
CA VAL A 52 4.06 2.74 9.38
C VAL A 52 4.56 1.34 9.08
N LYS A 53 5.25 1.20 7.95
CA LYS A 53 5.75 -0.11 7.49
C LYS A 53 7.03 -0.44 8.27
N PRO A 54 7.12 -1.64 8.89
CA PRO A 54 8.38 -2.10 9.45
C PRO A 54 9.46 -2.21 8.35
N GLU A 55 10.69 -1.79 8.62
CA GLU A 55 11.79 -1.89 7.65
C GLU A 55 12.00 -3.32 7.15
N LEU A 56 11.79 -4.32 8.02
CA LEU A 56 11.84 -5.73 7.61
C LEU A 56 10.81 -6.05 6.52
N ALA A 57 9.59 -5.51 6.62
CA ALA A 57 8.56 -5.71 5.60
C ALA A 57 8.94 -5.02 4.29
N ILE A 58 9.48 -3.80 4.35
CA ILE A 58 9.97 -3.05 3.18
C ILE A 58 11.09 -3.85 2.49
N ARG A 59 12.09 -4.29 3.26
CA ARG A 59 13.22 -5.09 2.76
C ARG A 59 12.74 -6.34 2.05
N LYS A 60 11.83 -7.11 2.67
CA LYS A 60 11.28 -8.33 2.09
C LYS A 60 10.42 -8.07 0.86
N ALA A 61 9.58 -7.04 0.89
CA ALA A 61 8.80 -6.64 -0.29
C ALA A 61 9.71 -6.31 -1.48
N ILE A 62 10.79 -5.57 -1.26
CA ILE A 62 11.77 -5.24 -2.31
C ILE A 62 12.52 -6.49 -2.79
N GLU A 63 13.00 -7.33 -1.86
CA GLU A 63 13.69 -8.60 -2.16
C GLU A 63 12.82 -9.49 -3.07
N TYR A 64 11.54 -9.61 -2.75
CA TYR A 64 10.57 -10.42 -3.51
C TYR A 64 9.99 -9.71 -4.74
N GLY A 65 10.27 -8.42 -4.93
CA GLY A 65 9.81 -7.65 -6.09
C GLY A 65 8.35 -7.20 -6.01
N TYR A 66 7.80 -7.01 -4.82
CA TYR A 66 6.42 -6.53 -4.59
C TYR A 66 6.32 -5.02 -4.81
N ALA A 67 5.11 -4.53 -5.07
CA ALA A 67 4.88 -3.09 -5.06
C ALA A 67 4.93 -2.56 -3.62
N VAL A 68 5.48 -1.37 -3.41
CA VAL A 68 5.44 -0.66 -2.13
C VAL A 68 4.55 0.58 -2.29
N HIS A 69 3.52 0.70 -1.48
CA HIS A 69 2.60 1.83 -1.52
C HIS A 69 2.99 2.86 -0.47
N LEU A 70 3.40 4.05 -0.88
CA LEU A 70 3.75 5.13 0.05
C LEU A 70 2.49 5.77 0.64
N ASP A 71 2.49 5.94 1.96
CA ASP A 71 1.42 6.60 2.74
C ASP A 71 1.88 7.96 3.30
N SER A 72 3.19 8.23 3.32
CA SER A 72 3.77 9.50 3.77
C SER A 72 5.01 9.90 2.95
N TYR A 73 5.45 11.15 3.09
CA TYR A 73 6.65 11.64 2.39
C TYR A 73 7.94 11.05 2.99
N GLU A 74 7.96 10.85 4.30
CA GLU A 74 9.10 10.35 5.07
C GLU A 74 9.45 8.89 4.69
N GLU A 75 8.48 8.10 4.22
CA GLU A 75 8.75 6.74 3.75
C GLU A 75 9.66 6.69 2.53
N ILE A 76 9.74 7.77 1.73
CA ILE A 76 10.58 7.82 0.52
C ILE A 76 12.03 7.51 0.84
N GLU A 77 12.61 8.17 1.84
CA GLU A 77 14.02 8.03 2.20
C GLU A 77 14.34 6.63 2.73
N ILE A 78 13.42 6.05 3.51
CA ILE A 78 13.55 4.70 4.06
C ILE A 78 13.51 3.67 2.93
N VAL A 79 12.52 3.78 2.03
CA VAL A 79 12.36 2.85 0.90
C VAL A 79 13.52 2.99 -0.09
N GLU A 80 13.99 4.22 -0.36
CA GLU A 80 15.11 4.47 -1.27
C GLU A 80 16.40 3.84 -0.73
N ARG A 81 16.70 4.09 0.55
CA ARG A 81 17.87 3.51 1.22
C ARG A 81 17.85 1.99 1.13
N ILE A 82 16.73 1.35 1.51
CA ILE A 82 16.60 -0.11 1.49
C ILE A 82 16.66 -0.64 0.04
N ALA A 83 16.05 0.05 -0.93
CA ALA A 83 16.11 -0.33 -2.34
C ALA A 83 17.55 -0.41 -2.85
N ARG A 84 18.36 0.62 -2.56
CA ARG A 84 19.77 0.67 -2.92
C ARG A 84 20.62 -0.40 -2.24
N GLU A 85 20.25 -0.81 -1.02
CA GLU A 85 20.94 -1.89 -0.30
C GLU A 85 20.58 -3.29 -0.84
N VAL A 86 19.31 -3.55 -1.17
CA VAL A 86 18.80 -4.91 -1.46
C VAL A 86 18.85 -5.23 -2.95
N LYS A 87 18.45 -4.27 -3.80
CA LYS A 87 18.35 -4.45 -5.25
C LYS A 87 18.85 -3.20 -5.98
N PRO A 88 20.15 -2.86 -5.91
CA PRO A 88 20.68 -1.63 -6.50
C PRO A 88 20.49 -1.49 -8.02
N THR A 89 20.27 -2.61 -8.72
CA THR A 89 20.13 -2.63 -10.19
C THR A 89 18.69 -2.86 -10.68
N GLU A 90 17.75 -3.16 -9.78
CA GLU A 90 16.34 -3.36 -10.16
C GLU A 90 15.50 -2.21 -9.63
N LYS A 91 14.50 -1.79 -10.41
CA LYS A 91 13.58 -0.74 -9.97
C LYS A 91 12.54 -1.30 -9.01
N VAL A 92 12.28 -0.57 -7.93
CA VAL A 92 11.19 -0.86 -7.00
C VAL A 92 9.91 -0.21 -7.51
N ARG A 93 8.84 -0.99 -7.60
CA ARG A 93 7.51 -0.50 -8.01
C ARG A 93 6.86 0.27 -6.87
N ILE A 94 6.62 1.56 -7.09
CA ILE A 94 6.08 2.48 -6.09
C ILE A 94 4.68 2.94 -6.51
N ALA A 95 3.70 2.81 -5.62
CA ALA A 95 2.42 3.50 -5.75
C ALA A 95 2.24 4.51 -4.62
N VAL A 96 1.31 5.45 -4.79
CA VAL A 96 1.00 6.46 -3.77
C VAL A 96 -0.43 6.27 -3.29
N ARG A 97 -0.63 6.17 -1.97
CA ARG A 97 -1.97 6.04 -1.40
C ARG A 97 -2.66 7.41 -1.33
N LEU A 98 -3.72 7.55 -2.10
CA LEU A 98 -4.57 8.72 -2.13
C LEU A 98 -5.66 8.65 -1.07
N LYS A 99 -5.85 9.78 -0.40
CA LYS A 99 -7.05 10.09 0.36
C LYS A 99 -8.03 10.81 -0.56
N VAL A 100 -9.01 10.06 -1.06
CA VAL A 100 -10.02 10.57 -1.98
C VAL A 100 -11.16 11.18 -1.17
N ILE A 101 -11.37 12.49 -1.32
CA ILE A 101 -12.47 13.22 -0.69
C ILE A 101 -13.24 13.96 -1.79
N PRO A 102 -14.20 13.31 -2.49
CA PRO A 102 -15.01 13.98 -3.49
C PRO A 102 -16.04 14.86 -2.77
N GLU A 103 -15.96 16.17 -2.94
CA GLU A 103 -16.83 17.13 -2.25
C GLU A 103 -18.32 16.81 -2.50
N ASP A 104 -18.69 16.52 -3.74
CA ASP A 104 -20.07 16.20 -4.14
C ASP A 104 -20.59 14.90 -3.51
N PHE A 105 -19.73 13.88 -3.34
CA PHE A 105 -20.12 12.61 -2.74
C PHE A 105 -20.49 12.78 -1.26
N PHE A 106 -19.87 13.74 -0.58
CA PHE A 106 -20.05 13.93 0.86
C PHE A 106 -21.13 14.95 1.24
N ASN A 107 -21.78 15.59 0.27
CA ASN A 107 -22.91 16.48 0.55
C ASN A 107 -24.12 15.73 1.13
N ASP A 108 -24.34 14.49 0.67
CA ASP A 108 -25.49 13.65 1.06
C ASP A 108 -25.07 12.30 1.67
N PHE A 109 -23.82 12.16 2.13
CA PHE A 109 -23.30 10.93 2.72
C PHE A 109 -23.27 10.99 4.25
N GLU A 110 -23.98 10.08 4.89
CA GLU A 110 -23.95 9.86 6.33
C GLU A 110 -23.35 8.47 6.62
N PRO A 111 -22.16 8.37 7.26
CA PRO A 111 -21.52 7.09 7.57
C PRO A 111 -22.35 6.29 8.58
N ASP A 112 -22.59 5.01 8.29
CA ASP A 112 -23.24 4.07 9.22
C ASP A 112 -22.25 3.50 10.26
N ALA A 113 -20.95 3.46 9.92
CA ALA A 113 -19.91 2.88 10.77
C ALA A 113 -19.33 3.85 11.82
N TYR A 114 -19.38 5.16 11.57
CA TYR A 114 -18.77 6.17 12.44
C TYR A 114 -19.61 7.44 12.54
N PRO A 115 -20.37 7.66 13.63
CA PRO A 115 -21.15 8.88 13.82
C PRO A 115 -20.24 10.06 14.22
N PHE A 116 -19.34 10.47 13.31
CA PHE A 116 -18.56 11.69 13.48
C PHE A 116 -19.45 12.89 13.15
N PRO A 117 -19.58 13.88 14.06
CA PRO A 117 -20.35 15.11 13.77
C PRO A 117 -19.84 15.88 12.54
N ASN A 118 -18.58 15.67 12.15
CA ASN A 118 -17.99 16.18 10.92
C ASN A 118 -17.18 15.06 10.25
N PHE A 119 -17.86 14.19 9.50
CA PHE A 119 -17.22 13.06 8.82
C PHE A 119 -16.10 13.49 7.86
N ILE A 120 -16.33 14.55 7.07
CA ILE A 120 -15.30 15.09 6.15
C ILE A 120 -14.07 15.56 6.92
N GLY A 121 -14.26 16.28 8.02
CA GLY A 121 -13.19 16.73 8.91
C GLY A 121 -12.42 15.55 9.51
N ALA A 122 -13.13 14.51 9.96
CA ALA A 122 -12.52 13.28 10.45
C ALA A 122 -11.71 12.58 9.35
N MET A 123 -12.25 12.45 8.13
CA MET A 123 -11.55 11.87 6.98
C MET A 123 -10.29 12.64 6.60
N LYS A 124 -10.30 13.96 6.70
CA LYS A 124 -9.10 14.80 6.53
C LYS A 124 -8.05 14.54 7.63
N TRP A 125 -8.51 14.26 8.85
CA TRP A 125 -7.64 14.06 10.02
C TRP A 125 -7.07 12.65 10.17
N ILE A 126 -7.79 11.60 9.74
CA ILE A 126 -7.27 10.22 9.86
C ILE A 126 -5.95 10.07 9.13
N LYS A 127 -5.04 9.31 9.73
CA LYS A 127 -3.66 9.13 9.24
C LYS A 127 -3.50 8.42 7.89
N PHE A 128 -4.59 7.89 7.32
CA PHE A 128 -4.53 7.02 6.14
C PHE A 128 -4.63 7.81 4.83
N GLY A 129 -3.60 7.68 3.99
CA GLY A 129 -3.53 8.25 2.65
C GLY A 129 -3.29 9.74 2.61
N LEU A 130 -2.91 10.21 1.43
CA LEU A 130 -2.41 11.55 1.18
C LEU A 130 -3.46 12.41 0.49
N LEU A 131 -3.59 13.66 0.94
CA LEU A 131 -4.37 14.67 0.22
C LEU A 131 -3.71 14.99 -1.13
N LYS A 132 -4.50 15.52 -2.06
CA LYS A 132 -4.10 15.80 -3.45
C LYS A 132 -2.76 16.52 -3.58
N GLU A 133 -2.55 17.59 -2.82
CA GLU A 133 -1.32 18.39 -2.93
C GLU A 133 -0.08 17.67 -2.38
N GLU A 134 -0.25 16.84 -1.36
CA GLU A 134 0.84 16.04 -0.80
C GLU A 134 1.18 14.85 -1.70
N ALA A 135 0.16 14.19 -2.25
CA ALA A 135 0.34 13.15 -3.25
C ALA A 135 1.10 13.65 -4.48
N LYS A 136 0.81 14.87 -4.98
CA LYS A 136 1.57 15.49 -6.08
C LYS A 136 3.05 15.65 -5.74
N LYS A 137 3.37 16.14 -4.53
CA LYS A 137 4.76 16.29 -4.07
C LYS A 137 5.49 14.95 -4.06
N ILE A 138 4.87 13.91 -3.51
CA ILE A 138 5.44 12.57 -3.44
C ILE A 138 5.62 11.97 -4.84
N VAL A 139 4.62 12.06 -5.71
CA VAL A 139 4.73 11.55 -7.09
C VAL A 139 5.88 12.23 -7.85
N ASN A 140 6.02 13.54 -7.73
CA ASN A 140 7.12 14.26 -8.38
C ASN A 140 8.48 13.78 -7.84
N ARG A 141 8.61 13.67 -6.51
CA ARG A 141 9.85 13.17 -5.89
C ARG A 141 10.17 11.74 -6.29
N VAL A 142 9.19 10.83 -6.30
CA VAL A 142 9.38 9.43 -6.70
C VAL A 142 9.88 9.30 -8.14
N LYS A 143 9.42 10.17 -9.06
CA LYS A 143 9.85 10.17 -10.46
C LYS A 143 11.29 10.63 -10.67
N GLU A 144 11.88 11.34 -9.71
CA GLU A 144 13.27 11.80 -9.75
C GLU A 144 14.26 10.74 -9.22
N ILE A 145 13.76 9.72 -8.50
CA ILE A 145 14.58 8.67 -7.91
C ILE A 145 14.76 7.53 -8.92
N ASP A 146 15.99 7.31 -9.36
CA ASP A 146 16.37 6.35 -10.41
C ASP A 146 16.04 4.88 -10.08
N VAL A 147 16.14 4.51 -8.79
CA VAL A 147 15.81 3.17 -8.28
C VAL A 147 14.30 2.92 -8.13
N PHE A 148 13.46 3.93 -8.37
CA PHE A 148 12.02 3.79 -8.32
C PHE A 148 11.39 3.72 -9.71
N GLU A 149 10.31 2.96 -9.78
CA GLU A 149 9.36 2.94 -10.89
C GLU A 149 8.00 3.38 -10.34
N PHE A 150 7.49 4.53 -10.78
CA PHE A 150 6.13 4.93 -10.43
C PHE A 150 5.12 4.04 -11.15
N TYR A 151 4.44 3.19 -10.39
CA TYR A 151 3.52 2.15 -10.84
C TYR A 151 2.05 2.58 -10.78
N GLY A 152 1.67 3.52 -9.91
CA GLY A 152 0.31 4.07 -9.90
C GLY A 152 -0.17 4.63 -8.57
N PHE A 153 -1.48 4.54 -8.36
CA PHE A 153 -2.18 5.06 -7.19
C PHE A 153 -2.95 3.94 -6.48
N HIS A 154 -3.10 4.10 -5.17
CA HIS A 154 -3.94 3.23 -4.34
C HIS A 154 -4.93 4.09 -3.56
N THR A 155 -6.16 3.62 -3.36
CA THR A 155 -7.05 4.21 -2.38
C THR A 155 -7.85 3.12 -1.69
N HIS A 156 -8.16 3.35 -0.42
CA HIS A 156 -9.02 2.47 0.37
C HIS A 156 -9.98 3.36 1.14
N LEU A 157 -11.24 3.34 0.71
CA LEU A 157 -12.34 3.92 1.46
C LEU A 157 -12.83 2.85 2.43
N GLY A 158 -12.67 3.12 3.73
CA GLY A 158 -13.30 2.31 4.76
C GLY A 158 -14.81 2.38 4.64
N ARG A 159 -15.49 1.42 5.25
CA ARG A 159 -16.93 1.56 5.55
C ARG A 159 -17.07 2.50 6.74
#